data_AF-A0A821NFC5-F1
#
_entry.id   AF-A0A821NFC5-F1
#
_cell.length_a   1.000
_cell.length_b   1.000
_cell.length_c   1.000
_cell.angle_alpha   90.00
_cell.angle_beta   90.00
_cell.angle_gamma   90.00
#
_symmetry.space_group_name_H-M   'P 1'
#
loop_
_entity.id
_entity.type
_entity.pdbx_description
1 polymer ?
#
loop_
_entity_poly.entity_id
_entity_poly.type
_entity_poly.pdbx_seq_one_letter_code
_entity_poly.pdbx_strand_id
1 'polypeptide(L)'
;YASTATVNRPKTFTFPQRINRSPTAILESLNTCVQTDGGNPAYLFMDDPFLIPTSAHEKRQLSLSKASGKKAARWIMDRYSDAFFHDVAVPSIPSYFPNYTFDEKEFIEPDETTLYKLMNWNKITKAYEIYKKCLDQKVNISDACKYALFDLLCIYNSDNPM
;
A
#
# COMPACT_ATOMS: atom_id res chain seq x y z
N TYR A 1 43.41 -40.99 54.10
CA TYR A 1 42.26 -41.25 53.21
C TYR A 1 41.79 -39.92 52.64
N ALA A 2 41.73 -39.81 51.31
CA ALA A 2 41.82 -38.57 50.55
C ALA A 2 40.57 -37.66 50.64
N SER A 3 40.80 -36.36 50.80
CA SER A 3 39.80 -35.29 50.62
C SER A 3 39.48 -35.11 49.14
N THR A 4 38.24 -35.34 48.73
CA THR A 4 37.77 -35.07 47.37
C THR A 4 37.61 -33.56 47.17
N ALA A 5 38.60 -32.96 46.50
CA ALA A 5 38.54 -31.56 46.08
C ALA A 5 37.35 -31.36 45.12
N THR A 6 36.39 -30.52 45.50
CA THR A 6 35.32 -30.07 44.61
C THR A 6 35.92 -29.19 43.51
N VAL A 7 36.04 -29.74 42.31
CA VAL A 7 36.47 -29.03 41.11
C VAL A 7 35.43 -27.96 40.77
N ASN A 8 35.71 -26.71 41.12
CA ASN A 8 34.93 -25.54 40.72
C ASN A 8 35.10 -25.32 39.21
N ARG A 9 34.22 -25.93 38.40
CA ARG A 9 34.15 -25.65 36.96
C ARG A 9 33.61 -24.24 36.76
N PRO A 10 34.25 -23.39 35.94
CA PRO A 10 33.68 -22.10 35.60
C PRO A 10 32.32 -22.32 34.92
N LYS A 11 31.26 -21.68 35.43
CA LYS A 11 29.93 -21.73 34.80
C LYS A 11 30.04 -21.13 33.41
N THR A 12 29.97 -21.97 32.39
CA THR A 12 29.97 -21.55 30.99
C THR A 12 28.65 -20.85 30.68
N PHE A 13 28.72 -19.54 30.45
CA PHE A 13 27.58 -18.73 30.03
C PHE A 13 27.28 -19.00 28.55
N THR A 14 26.06 -19.43 28.23
CA THR A 14 25.60 -19.62 26.85
C THR A 14 24.74 -18.45 26.40
N PHE A 15 25.08 -17.84 25.27
CA PHE A 15 24.27 -16.76 24.70
C PHE A 15 22.95 -17.33 24.14
N PRO A 16 21.80 -16.70 24.43
CA PRO A 16 20.53 -17.10 23.83
C PRO A 16 20.49 -16.75 22.34
N GLN A 17 19.75 -17.55 21.56
CA GLN A 17 19.52 -17.25 20.15
C GLN A 17 18.54 -16.09 19.98
N ARG A 18 18.81 -15.21 19.00
CA ARG A 18 17.91 -14.12 18.64
C ARG A 18 16.64 -14.69 17.99
N ILE A 19 15.49 -14.29 18.51
CA ILE A 19 14.19 -14.59 17.90
C ILE A 19 13.90 -13.53 16.84
N ASN A 20 13.71 -13.96 15.59
CA ASN A 20 13.26 -13.10 14.50
C ASN A 20 11.74 -12.94 14.57
N ARG A 21 11.24 -11.70 14.54
CA ARG A 21 9.81 -11.38 14.61
C ARG A 21 9.42 -10.57 13.38
N SER A 22 8.15 -10.66 12.96
CA SER A 22 7.60 -9.76 11.96
C SER A 22 7.56 -8.32 12.50
N PRO A 23 7.58 -7.29 11.64
CA PRO A 23 7.47 -5.89 12.08
C PRO A 23 6.20 -5.58 12.88
N THR A 24 5.12 -6.33 12.64
CA THR A 24 3.79 -6.15 13.27
C THR A 24 3.50 -7.14 14.40
N ALA A 25 4.40 -8.07 14.72
CA ALA A 25 4.16 -9.17 15.65
C ALA A 25 3.66 -8.72 17.03
N ILE A 26 4.15 -7.58 17.52
CA ILE A 26 3.73 -7.05 18.83
C ILE A 26 2.28 -6.57 18.75
N LEU A 27 1.91 -5.82 17.71
CA LEU A 27 0.54 -5.33 17.53
C LEU A 27 -0.46 -6.48 17.39
N GLU A 28 -0.09 -7.52 16.65
CA GLU A 28 -0.89 -8.74 16.53
C GLU A 28 -1.05 -9.43 17.89
N SER A 29 0.03 -9.58 18.66
CA SER A 29 -0.03 -10.17 19.99
C SER A 29 -0.88 -9.37 20.98
N LEU A 30 -0.84 -8.03 20.90
CA LEU A 30 -1.67 -7.18 21.75
C LEU A 30 -3.14 -7.28 21.35
N ASN A 31 -3.44 -7.32 20.05
CA ASN A 31 -4.80 -7.45 19.55
C ASN A 31 -5.42 -8.80 19.96
N THR A 32 -4.64 -9.88 20.00
CA THR A 32 -5.15 -11.20 20.45
C THR A 32 -5.36 -11.29 21.96
N CYS A 33 -4.65 -10.46 22.75
CA CYS A 33 -4.84 -10.39 24.19
C CYS A 33 -6.11 -9.63 24.62
N VAL A 34 -6.73 -8.86 23.72
CA VAL A 34 -7.89 -8.01 24.03
C VAL A 34 -9.16 -8.58 23.40
N GLN A 35 -10.27 -8.55 24.15
CA GLN A 35 -11.59 -8.95 23.66
C GLN A 35 -12.34 -7.75 23.08
N THR A 36 -13.23 -8.00 22.11
CA THR A 36 -14.11 -6.97 21.55
C THR A 36 -15.14 -6.54 22.59
N ASP A 37 -15.13 -5.26 22.96
CA ASP A 37 -16.14 -4.67 23.83
C ASP A 37 -17.42 -4.36 23.04
N GLY A 38 -18.58 -4.74 23.60
CA GLY A 38 -19.90 -4.46 23.02
C GLY A 38 -20.51 -3.14 23.51
N GLY A 39 -19.95 -2.53 24.56
CA GLY A 39 -20.48 -1.31 25.16
C GLY A 39 -20.12 -0.02 24.41
N ASN A 40 -19.10 -0.06 23.55
CA ASN A 40 -18.56 1.11 22.87
C ASN A 40 -18.79 1.06 21.35
N PRO A 41 -18.89 2.24 20.69
CA PRO A 41 -18.94 2.30 19.24
C PRO A 41 -17.65 1.76 18.61
N ALA A 42 -17.73 1.28 17.38
CA ALA A 42 -16.55 0.83 16.64
C ALA A 42 -15.57 2.00 16.42
N TYR A 43 -14.26 1.74 16.56
CA TYR A 43 -13.16 2.73 16.43
C TYR A 43 -13.17 3.56 15.14
N LEU A 44 -13.88 3.09 14.10
CA LEU A 44 -14.07 3.84 12.87
C LEU A 44 -14.78 5.19 13.08
N PHE A 45 -15.68 5.25 14.06
CA PHE A 45 -16.52 6.40 14.39
C PHE A 45 -15.93 7.18 15.56
N MET A 46 -16.27 8.47 15.64
CA MET A 46 -15.86 9.33 16.73
C MET A 46 -16.64 8.95 18.00
N ASP A 47 -15.93 8.81 19.11
CA ASP A 47 -16.53 8.53 20.43
C ASP A 47 -17.01 9.84 21.08
N ASP A 48 -17.94 10.51 20.40
CA ASP A 48 -18.59 11.76 20.84
C ASP A 48 -20.11 11.58 20.79
N PRO A 49 -20.87 11.95 21.84
CA PRO A 49 -22.31 11.68 21.92
C PRO A 49 -23.13 12.20 20.72
N PHE A 50 -22.68 13.27 20.06
CA PHE A 50 -23.38 13.82 18.90
C PHE A 50 -22.98 13.12 17.59
N LEU A 51 -21.77 12.56 17.51
CA LEU A 51 -21.23 11.93 16.30
C LEU A 51 -21.31 10.40 16.30
N ILE A 52 -21.70 9.78 17.41
CA ILE A 52 -21.91 8.33 17.50
C ILE A 52 -23.15 7.95 16.69
N PRO A 53 -23.01 7.07 15.68
CA PRO A 53 -24.14 6.70 14.85
C PRO A 53 -25.13 5.80 15.61
N THR A 54 -26.39 6.19 15.58
CA THR A 54 -27.49 5.51 16.27
C THR A 54 -28.10 4.38 15.43
N SER A 55 -28.10 4.53 14.11
CA SER A 55 -28.74 3.59 13.17
C SER A 55 -27.75 2.98 12.17
N ALA A 56 -28.08 1.81 11.61
CA ALA A 56 -27.27 1.19 10.56
C ALA A 56 -27.18 2.05 9.29
N HIS A 57 -28.25 2.79 8.97
CA HIS A 57 -28.26 3.73 7.86
C HIS A 57 -27.24 4.85 8.08
N GLU A 58 -27.22 5.42 9.29
CA GLU A 58 -26.29 6.48 9.67
C GLU A 58 -24.84 5.99 9.68
N LYS A 59 -24.56 4.77 10.19
CA LYS A 59 -23.24 4.13 10.10
C LYS A 59 -22.76 4.07 8.65
N ARG A 60 -23.62 3.65 7.72
CA ARG A 60 -23.31 3.59 6.30
C ARG A 60 -23.10 4.98 5.71
N GLN A 61 -23.96 5.94 6.02
CA GLN A 61 -23.86 7.30 5.51
C GLN A 61 -22.55 7.97 5.97
N LEU A 62 -22.23 7.95 7.26
CA LEU A 62 -21.01 8.55 7.79
C LEU A 62 -19.74 7.90 7.22
N SER A 63 -19.71 6.58 7.09
CA SER A 63 -18.58 5.87 6.49
C SER A 63 -18.38 6.21 5.01
N LEU A 64 -19.47 6.30 4.24
CA LEU A 64 -19.43 6.75 2.85
C LEU A 64 -18.99 8.21 2.74
N SER A 65 -19.47 9.10 3.60
CA SER A 65 -19.04 10.50 3.65
C SER A 65 -17.55 10.64 3.93
N LYS A 66 -17.02 9.88 4.89
CA LYS A 66 -15.57 9.84 5.20
C LYS A 66 -14.74 9.33 4.02
N ALA A 67 -15.21 8.27 3.35
CA ALA A 67 -14.55 7.72 2.16
C ALA A 67 -14.57 8.71 0.99
N SER A 68 -15.70 9.39 0.77
CA SER A 68 -15.87 10.42 -0.25
C SER A 68 -14.92 11.61 -0.02
N GLY A 69 -14.86 12.11 1.23
CA GLY A 69 -13.92 13.17 1.61
C GLY A 69 -12.46 12.77 1.35
N LYS A 70 -12.08 11.52 1.63
CA LYS A 70 -10.75 10.99 1.31
C LYS A 70 -10.48 10.98 -0.20
N LYS A 71 -11.47 10.59 -1.03
CA LYS A 71 -11.34 10.59 -2.50
C LYS A 71 -11.21 12.02 -3.03
N ALA A 72 -12.01 12.96 -2.51
CA ALA A 72 -11.94 14.37 -2.88
C ALA A 72 -10.57 14.99 -2.50
N ALA A 73 -10.07 14.73 -1.30
CA ALA A 73 -8.75 15.21 -0.87
C ALA A 73 -7.62 14.66 -1.76
N ARG A 74 -7.67 13.37 -2.13
CA ARG A 74 -6.72 12.80 -3.09
C ARG A 74 -6.80 13.44 -4.46
N TRP A 75 -8.01 13.71 -4.96
CA TRP A 75 -8.19 14.40 -6.23
C TRP A 75 -7.56 15.80 -6.22
N ILE A 76 -7.71 16.55 -5.12
CA ILE A 76 -7.07 17.87 -4.94
C ILE A 76 -5.55 17.73 -4.93
N MET A 77 -5.02 16.74 -4.21
CA MET A 77 -3.58 16.45 -4.14
C MET A 77 -2.99 16.11 -5.51
N ASP A 78 -3.68 15.29 -6.30
CA ASP A 78 -3.27 14.92 -7.66
C ASP A 78 -3.37 16.12 -8.63
N ARG A 79 -4.36 17.01 -8.42
CA ARG A 79 -4.56 18.20 -9.28
C ARG A 79 -3.52 19.29 -9.04
N TYR A 80 -3.10 19.46 -7.79
CA TYR A 80 -2.15 20.49 -7.35
C TYR A 80 -0.93 19.86 -6.70
N SER A 81 -0.29 18.90 -7.38
CA SER A 81 0.88 18.15 -6.88
C SER A 81 2.00 19.06 -6.39
N ASP A 82 2.18 20.21 -7.06
CA ASP A 82 3.16 21.26 -6.72
C ASP A 82 3.10 21.74 -5.28
N ALA A 83 1.89 21.76 -4.68
CA ALA A 83 1.70 22.20 -3.31
C ALA A 83 2.11 21.15 -2.26
N PHE A 84 2.30 19.88 -2.65
CA PHE A 84 2.48 18.74 -1.75
C PHE A 84 3.87 18.08 -1.84
N PHE A 85 4.87 18.76 -2.41
CA PHE A 85 6.23 18.21 -2.57
C PHE A 85 7.12 18.23 -1.32
N HIS A 86 6.66 18.81 -0.21
CA HIS A 86 7.48 18.92 0.99
C HIS A 86 7.58 17.58 1.74
N ASP A 87 8.74 16.92 1.65
CA ASP A 87 9.05 15.71 2.40
C ASP A 87 9.88 15.99 3.65
N VAL A 88 9.39 15.55 4.80
CA VAL A 88 10.06 15.65 6.11
C VAL A 88 10.37 14.26 6.67
N ALA A 89 9.77 13.20 6.11
CA ALA A 89 9.84 11.87 6.67
C ALA A 89 11.15 11.17 6.29
N VAL A 90 11.77 10.50 7.27
CA VAL A 90 12.93 9.62 7.06
C VAL A 90 12.60 8.26 7.67
N PRO A 91 12.35 7.20 6.88
CA PRO A 91 12.37 7.15 5.41
C PRO A 91 11.18 7.87 4.75
N SER A 92 11.37 8.30 3.51
CA SER A 92 10.28 8.85 2.68
C SER A 92 9.16 7.81 2.50
N ILE A 93 7.90 8.26 2.48
CA ILE A 93 6.72 7.41 2.39
C ILE A 93 6.01 7.67 1.05
N PRO A 94 6.25 6.86 0.00
CA PRO A 94 5.71 7.10 -1.34
C PRO A 94 4.17 7.18 -1.39
N SER A 95 3.47 6.48 -0.50
CA SER A 95 2.01 6.43 -0.49
C SER A 95 1.31 7.73 -0.07
N TYR A 96 2.05 8.72 0.45
CA TYR A 96 1.53 10.03 0.82
C TYR A 96 1.74 11.10 -0.24
N PHE A 97 2.46 10.78 -1.31
CA PHE A 97 2.68 11.70 -2.42
C PHE A 97 1.57 11.60 -3.47
N PRO A 98 1.39 12.65 -4.30
CA PRO A 98 0.48 12.62 -5.43
C PRO A 98 0.78 11.45 -6.36
N ASN A 99 -0.26 10.93 -7.01
CA ASN A 99 -0.07 9.93 -8.05
C ASN A 99 0.74 10.55 -9.19
N TYR A 100 1.70 9.78 -9.70
CA TYR A 100 2.54 10.23 -10.79
C TYR A 100 1.72 10.51 -12.05
N THR A 101 1.80 11.75 -12.53
CA THR A 101 1.28 12.13 -13.84
C THR A 101 2.37 11.87 -14.88
N PHE A 102 2.11 10.96 -15.81
CA PHE A 102 3.03 10.73 -16.94
C PHE A 102 3.12 11.99 -17.79
N ASP A 103 4.34 12.51 -17.92
CA ASP A 103 4.65 13.63 -18.80
C ASP A 103 4.70 13.18 -20.26
N GLU A 104 4.29 14.06 -21.17
CA GLU A 104 4.30 13.84 -22.62
C GLU A 104 5.66 13.36 -23.16
N LYS A 105 6.76 13.70 -22.46
CA LYS A 105 8.12 13.30 -22.81
C LYS A 105 8.37 11.80 -22.65
N GLU A 106 7.78 11.17 -21.63
CA GLU A 106 7.88 9.71 -21.43
C GLU A 106 7.14 8.92 -22.52
N PHE A 107 6.20 9.58 -23.21
CA PHE A 107 5.50 8.97 -24.35
C PHE A 107 6.29 9.07 -25.67
N ILE A 108 7.44 9.75 -25.69
CA ILE A 108 8.29 9.92 -26.88
C ILE A 108 9.24 8.72 -27.04
N GLU A 109 9.82 8.25 -25.93
CA GLU A 109 10.68 7.07 -25.85
C GLU A 109 10.01 5.96 -25.02
N PRO A 110 9.01 5.27 -25.59
CA PRO A 110 8.26 4.26 -24.87
C PRO A 110 9.10 2.98 -24.67
N ASP A 111 9.23 2.58 -23.41
CA ASP A 111 9.98 1.39 -22.97
C ASP A 111 9.06 0.36 -22.28
N GLU A 112 9.47 -0.90 -22.22
CA GLU A 112 8.72 -1.97 -21.56
C GLU A 112 8.48 -1.64 -20.07
N THR A 113 9.43 -0.98 -19.41
CA THR A 113 9.27 -0.55 -18.02
C THR A 113 8.15 0.48 -17.83
N THR A 114 7.94 1.37 -18.80
CA THR A 114 6.85 2.37 -18.76
C THR A 114 5.50 1.70 -18.86
N LEU A 115 5.40 0.63 -19.64
CA LEU A 115 4.19 -0.16 -19.83
C LEU A 115 3.80 -0.87 -18.53
N TYR A 116 4.76 -1.50 -17.85
CA TYR A 116 4.54 -2.08 -16.52
C TYR A 116 4.14 -1.04 -15.46
N LYS A 117 4.73 0.16 -15.49
CA LYS A 117 4.32 1.26 -14.58
C LYS A 117 2.85 1.65 -14.81
N LEU A 118 2.43 1.79 -16.06
CA LEU A 118 1.05 2.11 -16.43
C LEU A 118 0.06 1.03 -16.00
N MET A 119 0.44 -0.24 -16.17
CA MET A 119 -0.36 -1.37 -15.73
C MET A 119 -0.51 -1.40 -14.21
N ASN A 120 0.57 -1.16 -13.47
CA ASN A 120 0.54 -1.10 -12.01
C ASN A 120 -0.31 0.06 -11.47
N TRP A 121 -0.39 1.17 -12.20
CA TRP A 121 -1.28 2.29 -11.87
C TRP A 121 -2.67 2.18 -12.51
N ASN A 122 -2.99 1.02 -13.10
CA ASN A 122 -4.27 0.73 -13.73
C ASN A 122 -4.71 1.77 -14.77
N LYS A 123 -3.76 2.37 -15.51
CA LYS A 123 -4.03 3.30 -16.62
C LYS A 123 -4.01 2.55 -17.95
N ILE A 124 -5.02 1.71 -18.14
CA ILE A 124 -5.12 0.73 -19.23
C ILE A 124 -5.23 1.40 -20.61
N THR A 125 -6.04 2.45 -20.75
CA THR A 125 -6.17 3.16 -22.04
C THR A 125 -4.83 3.76 -22.48
N LYS A 126 -4.12 4.37 -21.53
CA LYS A 126 -2.77 4.93 -21.77
C LYS A 126 -1.76 3.82 -22.06
N ALA A 127 -1.81 2.70 -21.34
CA ALA A 127 -0.95 1.54 -21.60
C ALA A 127 -1.14 1.01 -23.04
N TYR A 128 -2.38 0.95 -23.51
CA TYR A 128 -2.70 0.55 -24.88
C TYR A 128 -2.22 1.56 -25.93
N GLU A 129 -2.34 2.87 -25.66
CA GLU A 129 -1.78 3.92 -26.52
C GLU A 129 -0.25 3.82 -26.63
N ILE A 130 0.45 3.60 -25.51
CA ILE A 130 1.90 3.38 -25.52
C ILE A 130 2.26 2.12 -26.29
N TYR A 131 1.54 1.02 -26.07
CA TYR A 131 1.76 -0.22 -26.80
C TYR A 131 1.69 -0.02 -28.33
N LYS A 132 0.70 0.73 -28.82
CA LYS A 132 0.62 1.09 -30.25
C LYS A 132 1.85 1.85 -30.73
N LYS A 133 2.30 2.86 -29.97
CA LYS A 133 3.51 3.62 -30.31
C LYS A 133 4.76 2.76 -30.34
N CYS A 134 4.90 1.81 -29.41
CA CYS A 134 6.01 0.86 -29.42
C CYS A 134 6.03 0.00 -30.68
N LEU A 135 4.85 -0.42 -31.17
CA LEU A 135 4.73 -1.17 -32.43
C LEU A 135 5.18 -0.32 -33.63
N ASP A 136 4.76 0.94 -33.67
CA ASP A 136 5.14 1.87 -34.74
C ASP A 136 6.66 2.13 -34.78
N GLN A 137 7.28 2.24 -33.61
CA GLN A 137 8.73 2.43 -33.45
C GLN A 137 9.54 1.13 -33.53
N LYS A 138 8.90 -0.03 -33.69
CA LYS A 138 9.51 -1.37 -33.72
C LYS A 138 10.35 -1.71 -32.48
N VAL A 139 9.91 -1.25 -31.31
CA VAL A 139 10.53 -1.62 -30.02
C VAL A 139 10.18 -3.08 -29.71
N ASN A 140 11.17 -3.87 -29.31
CA ASN A 140 10.95 -5.28 -28.95
C ASN A 140 10.32 -5.35 -27.55
N ILE A 141 9.10 -5.86 -27.46
CA ILE A 141 8.35 -6.04 -26.21
C ILE A 141 8.28 -7.53 -25.88
N SER A 142 8.61 -7.89 -24.64
CA SER A 142 8.45 -9.25 -24.13
C SER A 142 7.01 -9.76 -24.24
N ASP A 143 6.84 -11.04 -24.57
CA ASP A 143 5.51 -11.65 -24.66
C ASP A 143 4.80 -11.70 -23.31
N ALA A 144 5.55 -11.80 -22.21
CA ALA A 144 5.00 -11.73 -20.85
C ALA A 144 4.28 -10.38 -20.60
N CYS A 145 4.85 -9.28 -21.09
CA CYS A 145 4.25 -7.95 -20.98
C CYS A 145 2.96 -7.86 -21.79
N LYS A 146 2.95 -8.43 -23.02
CA LYS A 146 1.76 -8.46 -23.89
C LYS A 146 0.62 -9.27 -23.26
N TYR A 147 0.92 -10.44 -22.70
CA TYR A 147 -0.10 -11.27 -22.04
C TYR A 147 -0.69 -10.57 -20.82
N ALA A 148 0.16 -9.96 -19.98
CA ALA A 148 -0.32 -9.24 -18.82
C ALA A 148 -1.17 -8.01 -19.21
N LEU A 149 -0.82 -7.29 -20.28
CA LEU A 149 -1.67 -6.21 -20.81
C LEU A 149 -3.00 -6.74 -21.34
N PHE A 150 -2.97 -7.85 -22.07
CA PHE A 150 -4.16 -8.50 -22.60
C PHE A 150 -5.13 -8.95 -21.50
N ASP A 151 -4.61 -9.58 -20.44
CA ASP A 151 -5.41 -9.99 -19.28
C ASP A 151 -6.13 -8.79 -18.65
N LEU A 152 -5.42 -7.66 -18.47
CA LEU A 152 -6.03 -6.44 -17.94
C LEU A 152 -7.11 -5.89 -18.89
N LEU A 153 -6.86 -5.86 -20.20
CA LEU A 153 -7.86 -5.42 -21.18
C LEU A 153 -9.12 -6.30 -21.15
N CYS A 154 -8.95 -7.61 -20.99
CA CYS A 154 -10.06 -8.55 -20.85
C CYS A 154 -10.85 -8.34 -19.55
N ILE A 155 -10.17 -8.12 -18.42
CA ILE A 155 -10.82 -7.93 -17.12
C ILE A 155 -11.61 -6.62 -17.09
N TYR A 156 -11.03 -5.54 -17.60
CA TYR A 156 -11.61 -4.20 -17.51
C TYR A 156 -12.39 -3.79 -18.77
N ASN A 157 -12.60 -4.71 -19.71
CA ASN A 157 -13.31 -4.47 -20.96
C ASN A 157 -12.80 -3.24 -21.72
N SER A 158 -11.47 -3.07 -21.77
CA SER A 158 -10.78 -1.92 -22.38
C SER A 158 -11.06 -0.54 -21.74
N ASP A 159 -11.74 -0.48 -20.61
CA ASP A 159 -11.94 0.76 -19.84
C ASP A 159 -10.93 0.89 -18.70
N ASN A 160 -10.68 2.12 -18.26
CA ASN A 160 -9.89 2.34 -17.05
C ASN A 160 -10.74 2.05 -15.81
N PRO A 161 -10.26 1.26 -14.84
CA PRO A 161 -10.93 1.15 -13.54
C PRO A 161 -11.00 2.50 -12.82
N MET A 162 -12.16 2.75 -12.21
CA MET A 162 -12.56 3.99 -11.50
C MET A 162 -11.91 4.20 -10.13
#